data_AF-A0A382TKW7-F1
#
_entry.id   AF-A0A382TKW7-F1
#
_cell.length_a   1.000
_cell.length_b   1.000
_cell.length_c   1.000
_cell.angle_alpha   90.00
_cell.angle_beta   90.00
_cell.angle_gamma   90.00
#
_symmetry.space_group_name_H-M   'P 1'
#
loop_
_entity.id
_entity.type
_entity.pdbx_description
1 polymer ?
#
loop_
_entity_poly.entity_id
_entity_poly.type
_entity_poly.pdbx_seq_one_letter_code
_entity_poly.pdbx_strand_id
1 'polypeptide(L)' 'MHHAAARGDTDLILYLVEMGADVMVVSRTGQTTVDMANGPVSRVSPYPDAIALLEGLGAINNHDCRSC' A
#
# COMPACT_ATOMS: atom_id res chain seq x y z
N MET A 1 3.85 3.93 6.80
CA MET A 1 2.90 3.14 5.99
C MET A 1 3.14 3.28 4.49
N HIS A 2 2.91 4.45 3.87
CA HIS A 2 3.05 4.63 2.41
C HIS A 2 4.40 4.20 1.83
N HIS A 3 5.52 4.48 2.51
CA HIS A 3 6.84 4.05 2.05
C HIS A 3 7.08 2.54 2.11
N ALA A 4 6.50 1.86 3.11
CA ALA A 4 6.58 0.40 3.21
C ALA A 4 5.78 -0.27 2.08
N ALA A 5 4.56 0.23 1.84
CA ALA A 5 3.70 -0.22 0.74
C ALA A 5 4.34 0.04 -0.64
N ALA A 6 4.94 1.21 -0.87
CA ALA A 6 5.62 1.55 -2.13
C ALA A 6 6.86 0.69 -2.43
N ARG A 7 7.38 -0.02 -1.43
CA ARG A 7 8.51 -0.95 -1.56
C ARG A 7 8.08 -2.42 -1.61
N GLY A 8 6.79 -2.70 -1.43
CA GLY A 8 6.28 -4.08 -1.29
C GLY A 8 6.78 -4.79 -0.03
N ASP A 9 7.20 -4.06 1.00
CA ASP A 9 7.83 -4.62 2.20
C ASP A 9 6.75 -5.05 3.21
N THR A 10 6.28 -6.29 3.06
CA THR A 10 5.18 -6.86 3.85
C THR A 10 5.54 -7.02 5.33
N ASP A 11 6.77 -7.41 5.64
CA ASP A 11 7.24 -7.55 7.03
C ASP A 11 7.27 -6.20 7.73
N LEU A 12 7.73 -5.15 7.05
CA LEU A 12 7.70 -3.79 7.59
C LEU A 12 6.26 -3.27 7.75
N ILE A 13 5.35 -3.61 6.83
CA ILE A 13 3.93 -3.28 6.95
C ILE A 13 3.34 -3.91 8.22
N LEU A 14 3.57 -5.21 8.45
CA LEU A 14 3.11 -5.92 9.64
C LEU A 14 3.67 -5.30 10.92
N TYR A 15 4.98 -5.06 10.96
CA TYR A 15 5.63 -4.45 12.12
C TYR A 15 5.05 -3.07 12.45
N LEU A 16 4.80 -2.23 11.44
CA LEU A 16 4.20 -0.93 11.65
C LEU A 16 2.77 -1.04 12.18
N VAL A 17 1.98 -1.98 11.68
CA VAL A 17 0.60 -2.22 12.14
C VAL A 17 0.57 -2.71 13.58
N GLU A 18 1.47 -3.61 13.96
CA GLU A 18 1.64 -4.06 15.35
C GLU A 18 1.99 -2.89 16.29
N MET A 19 2.75 -1.92 15.80
CA MET A 19 3.07 -0.69 16.52
C MET A 19 1.94 0.35 16.51
N GLY A 20 0.76 0.01 15.96
CA GLY A 20 -0.42 0.87 15.90
C GLY A 20 -0.45 1.83 14.71
N ALA A 21 0.32 1.57 13.65
CA ALA A 21 0.22 2.35 12.42
C ALA A 21 -1.12 2.12 11.72
N ASP A 22 -1.74 3.21 11.29
CA ASP A 22 -2.98 3.19 10.54
C ASP A 22 -2.73 2.84 9.07
N VAL A 23 -3.44 1.81 8.58
CA VAL A 23 -3.39 1.36 7.17
C VAL A 23 -4.26 2.19 6.24
N MET A 24 -5.19 2.98 6.80
CA MET A 24 -6.15 3.81 6.08
C MET A 24 -5.61 5.21 5.74
N VAL A 25 -4.35 5.48 6.07
CA VAL A 25 -3.73 6.78 5.82
C VAL A 25 -3.73 7.12 4.33
N VAL A 26 -4.13 8.35 4.03
CA VAL A 26 -4.18 8.89 2.68
C VAL A 26 -3.04 9.89 2.49
N SER A 27 -2.33 9.80 1.37
CA SER A 27 -1.25 10.72 1.03
C SER A 27 -1.79 12.13 0.73
N ARG A 28 -0.89 13.12 0.64
CA ARG A 28 -1.25 14.49 0.23
C ARG A 28 -1.86 14.57 -1.18
N THR A 29 -1.63 13.56 -2.01
CA THR A 29 -2.15 13.43 -3.37
C THR A 29 -3.40 12.58 -3.46
N GLY A 30 -3.97 12.15 -2.32
CA GLY A 30 -5.20 11.35 -2.28
C GLY A 30 -5.00 9.84 -2.42
N GLN A 31 -3.76 9.35 -2.37
CA GLN A 31 -3.45 7.93 -2.57
C GLN A 31 -3.50 7.16 -1.25
N THR A 32 -4.16 6.02 -1.26
CA THR A 32 -4.17 5.08 -0.12
C THR A 32 -2.85 4.32 -0.03
N THR A 33 -2.66 3.59 1.06
CA THR A 33 -1.52 2.67 1.20
C THR A 33 -1.53 1.58 0.13
N VAL A 34 -2.71 1.07 -0.25
CA VAL A 34 -2.87 0.09 -1.33
C VAL A 34 -2.50 0.68 -2.68
N ASP A 35 -2.89 1.94 -2.94
CA ASP A 35 -2.52 2.64 -4.16
C ASP A 35 -0.99 2.79 -4.30
N MET A 36 -0.27 2.90 -3.17
CA MET A 36 1.20 2.91 -3.17
C MET A 36 1.79 1.54 -3.52
N ALA A 37 1.15 0.44 -3.13
CA ALA A 37 1.54 -0.92 -3.50
C ALA A 37 1.17 -1.28 -4.95
N ASN A 38 0.13 -0.65 -5.51
CA ASN A 38 -0.32 -0.80 -6.89
C ASN A 38 0.59 -0.13 -7.94
N GLY A 39 1.69 0.52 -7.54
CA GLY A 39 2.54 1.26 -8.47
C GLY A 39 1.93 2.60 -8.88
N PRO A 40 1.92 3.61 -7.99
CA PRO A 40 1.23 4.89 -8.19
C PRO A 40 1.87 5.76 -9.29
N VAL A 41 3.08 5.43 -9.71
CA VAL A 41 3.85 6.14 -10.74
C VAL A 41 4.35 5.17 -11.80
N SER A 42 4.40 5.63 -13.05
CA SER A 42 4.85 4.82 -14.18
C SER A 42 6.22 4.20 -13.90
N ARG A 43 6.39 2.91 -14.25
CA ARG A 43 7.61 2.08 -14.09
C ARG A 43 7.82 1.39 -12.73
N VAL A 44 6.85 1.44 -11.82
CA VAL A 44 6.83 0.55 -10.64
C VAL A 44 5.84 -0.59 -10.91
N SER A 45 6.31 -1.83 -10.83
CA SER A 45 5.44 -3.01 -10.89
C SER A 45 4.62 -3.08 -9.60
N PRO A 46 3.32 -3.45 -9.69
CA PRO A 46 2.51 -3.70 -8.51
C PRO A 46 3.13 -4.78 -7.61
N TYR A 47 2.87 -4.71 -6.31
CA TYR A 47 3.29 -5.70 -5.32
C TYR A 47 2.07 -6.50 -4.83
N PRO A 48 1.73 -7.65 -5.44
CA PRO A 48 0.49 -8.39 -5.14
C PRO A 48 0.37 -8.80 -3.67
N ASP A 49 1.48 -9.22 -3.07
CA ASP A 49 1.49 -9.68 -1.67
C ASP A 49 1.21 -8.51 -0.71
N ALA A 50 1.77 -7.33 -0.98
CA ALA A 50 1.52 -6.14 -0.18
C ALA A 50 0.09 -5.62 -0.38
N ILE A 51 -0.47 -5.70 -1.59
CA ILE A 51 -1.86 -5.35 -1.88
C ILE A 51 -2.80 -6.26 -1.09
N ALA A 52 -2.63 -7.58 -1.20
CA ALA A 52 -3.46 -8.56 -0.51
C ALA A 52 -3.35 -8.42 1.02
N LEU A 53 -2.16 -8.14 1.54
CA LEU A 53 -1.96 -7.88 2.96
C LEU A 53 -2.72 -6.63 3.41
N LEU A 54 -2.56 -5.52 2.70
CA LEU A 54 -3.22 -4.26 3.05
C LEU A 54 -4.74 -4.36 2.94
N GLU A 55 -5.26 -5.01 1.90
CA GLU A 55 -6.70 -5.30 1.76
C GLU A 55 -7.22 -6.20 2.90
N GLY A 56 -6.45 -7.23 3.28
CA GLY A 56 -6.78 -8.10 4.41
C GLY A 56 -6.76 -7.38 5.76
N LEU A 57 -5.95 -6.33 5.89
CA LEU A 57 -5.91 -5.43 7.06
C LEU A 57 -7.02 -4.37 7.03
N GLY A 58 -7.85 -4.35 5.98
CA GLY A 58 -8.98 -3.43 5.82
C GLY A 58 -8.65 -2.13 5.09
N ALA A 59 -7.46 -1.99 4.51
CA ALA A 59 -7.12 -0.83 3.70
C ALA A 59 -7.94 -0.78 2.41
N ILE A 60 -8.39 0.42 2.03
CA ILE A 60 -9.20 0.62 0.82
C ILE A 60 -8.30 0.59 -0.41
N ASN A 61 -8.63 -0.29 -1.36
CA ASN A 61 -8.06 -0.28 -2.71
C ASN A 61 -8.98 0.53 -3.63
N ASN A 62 -8.46 1.61 -4.23
CA ASN A 62 -9.22 2.37 -5.22
C ASN A 62 -9.21 1.71 -6.60
N HIS A 63 -8.48 0.60 -6.77
CA HIS A 63 -8.26 -0.12 -8.02
C HIS A 63 -7.71 0.77 -9.16
N ASP A 64 -7.09 1.91 -8.83
CA ASP A 64 -6.46 2.85 -9.80
C ASP A 64 -5.01 2.43 -10.09
N CYS A 65 -4.83 1.16 -10.42
CA CYS A 65 -3.53 0.64 -10.79
C CYS A 65 -3.14 1.16 -12.19
N ARG A 66 -1.96 1.79 -12.28
CA ARG A 66 -1.51 2.52 -13.48
C ARG A 66 -0.54 1.72 -14.36
N SER A 67 -0.10 0.55 -13.89
CA SER A 67 0.93 -0.28 -14.53
C SER A 67 0.55 -1.76 -14.65
N CYS A 68 -0.67 -2.12 -14.28
CA CYS A 68 -1.39 -3.28 -14.80
C CYS A 68 -2.06 -2.91 -16.13
#